data_AF-A0A9D2J2Y8-F1
#
_entry.id   AF-A0A9D2J2Y8-F1
#
_cell.length_a   1.000
_cell.length_b   1.000
_cell.length_c   1.000
_cell.angle_alpha   90.00
_cell.angle_beta   90.00
_cell.angle_gamma   90.00
#
_symmetry.space_group_name_H-M   'P 1'
#
loop_
_entity.id
_entity.type
_entity.pdbx_description
1 polymer ?
#
loop_
_entity_poly.entity_id
_entity_poly.type
_entity_poly.pdbx_seq_one_letter_code
_entity_poly.pdbx_strand_id
1 'polypeptide(L)' 'EELGCLAVEFRTHWHNHQSRAAIARLGAKQDGVLRNHRIMPDGSLRDTVVYSILNTEWPAVRAGLTARLATGGEQR' A
#
# COMPACT_ATOMS: atom_id res chain seq x y z
N GLU A 1 2.20 19.27 7.11
CA GLU A 1 3.67 19.21 6.87
C GLU A 1 3.91 18.44 5.58
N GLU A 2 4.84 18.88 4.72
CA GLU A 2 5.26 18.18 3.50
C GLU A 2 6.70 17.68 3.69
N LEU A 3 6.91 16.36 3.61
CA LEU A 3 8.19 15.72 3.90
C LEU A 3 9.11 15.57 2.67
N GLY A 4 8.68 16.01 1.49
CA GLY A 4 9.48 15.92 0.26
C GLY A 4 9.83 14.51 -0.20
N CYS A 5 9.08 13.48 0.22
CA CYS A 5 9.39 12.08 -0.11
C CYS A 5 9.28 11.82 -1.61
N LEU A 6 10.31 11.17 -2.19
CA LEU A 6 10.29 10.73 -3.59
C LEU A 6 9.37 9.53 -3.80
N ALA A 7 9.26 8.67 -2.80
CA ALA A 7 8.38 7.51 -2.81
C ALA A 7 7.92 7.19 -1.38
N VAL A 8 6.72 6.61 -1.26
CA VAL A 8 6.22 6.00 -0.04
C VAL A 8 6.00 4.52 -0.30
N GLU A 9 6.59 3.67 0.53
CA GLU A 9 6.56 2.22 0.40
C GLU A 9 5.57 1.59 1.38
N PHE A 10 4.87 0.55 0.94
CA PHE A 10 4.02 -0.31 1.76
C PHE A 10 4.52 -1.74 1.69
N ARG A 11 4.56 -2.42 2.85
CA ARG A 11 4.91 -3.84 2.95
C ARG A 11 3.80 -4.61 3.62
N THR A 12 3.41 -5.73 3.02
CA THR A 12 2.43 -6.64 3.62
C THR A 12 2.79 -8.09 3.37
N HIS A 13 2.15 -9.01 4.11
CA HIS A 13 2.35 -10.44 3.92
C HIS A 13 1.73 -10.88 2.60
N TRP A 14 2.38 -11.82 1.89
CA TRP A 14 1.82 -12.47 0.70
C TRP A 14 0.36 -12.95 0.86
N HIS A 15 0.03 -13.62 1.96
CA HIS A 15 -1.31 -14.14 2.23
C HIS A 15 -2.31 -13.10 2.75
N ASN A 16 -1.89 -11.87 3.06
CA ASN A 16 -2.81 -10.83 3.49
C ASN A 16 -3.49 -10.16 2.28
N HIS A 17 -4.39 -10.92 1.65
CA HIS A 17 -5.11 -10.49 0.45
C HIS A 17 -5.95 -9.23 0.68
N GLN A 18 -6.51 -9.05 1.88
CA GLN A 18 -7.29 -7.87 2.23
C GLN A 18 -6.43 -6.60 2.15
N SER A 19 -5.28 -6.57 2.83
CA SER A 19 -4.39 -5.42 2.77
C SER A 19 -3.80 -5.21 1.37
N ARG A 20 -3.45 -6.29 0.66
CA ARG A 20 -2.97 -6.19 -0.74
C ARG A 20 -4.00 -5.52 -1.64
N ALA A 21 -5.26 -5.94 -1.56
CA ALA A 21 -6.35 -5.34 -2.31
C ALA A 21 -6.57 -3.88 -1.92
N ALA A 22 -6.54 -3.56 -0.61
CA ALA A 22 -6.69 -2.19 -0.13
C ALA A 22 -5.57 -1.27 -0.63
N ILE A 23 -4.30 -1.71 -0.52
CA ILE A 23 -3.11 -0.97 -1.00
C ILE A 23 -3.19 -0.74 -2.51
N ALA A 24 -3.52 -1.78 -3.30
CA ALA A 24 -3.71 -1.62 -4.74
C ALA A 24 -4.85 -0.62 -5.05
N ARG A 25 -5.95 -0.65 -4.30
CA ARG A 25 -7.05 0.31 -4.41
C ARG A 25 -6.64 1.74 -4.07
N LEU A 26 -5.61 1.97 -3.25
CA LEU A 26 -5.09 3.32 -3.03
C LEU A 26 -4.50 3.89 -4.32
N GLY A 27 -4.02 3.04 -5.23
CA GLY A 27 -3.28 3.41 -6.42
C GLY A 27 -1.77 3.12 -6.32
N ALA A 28 -1.35 2.42 -5.25
CA ALA A 28 0.02 1.95 -5.13
C ALA A 28 0.31 0.81 -6.12
N LYS A 29 1.50 0.82 -6.72
CA LYS A 29 1.95 -0.19 -7.68
C LYS A 29 2.77 -1.26 -6.96
N GLN A 30 2.68 -2.51 -7.41
CA GLN A 30 3.46 -3.61 -6.84
C GLN A 30 4.87 -3.61 -7.44
N ASP A 31 5.88 -3.40 -6.60
CA ASP A 31 7.28 -3.39 -7.02
C ASP A 31 7.87 -4.80 -7.05
N GLY A 32 7.38 -5.69 -6.18
CA GLY A 32 7.83 -7.09 -6.16
C GLY A 32 7.43 -7.89 -4.93
N VAL A 33 7.96 -9.11 -4.87
CA VAL A 33 7.80 -10.04 -3.74
C VAL A 33 9.17 -10.48 -3.25
N LEU A 34 9.47 -10.18 -2.00
CA LEU A 34 10.65 -10.68 -1.32
C LEU A 34 10.31 -12.05 -0.71
N ARG A 35 10.86 -13.11 -1.30
CA ARG A 35 10.62 -14.51 -0.87
C ARG A 35 11.43 -14.85 0.37
N ASN A 36 10.83 -15.53 1.34
CA ASN A 36 11.43 -15.88 2.63
C ASN A 36 12.07 -14.67 3.35
N HIS A 37 11.49 -13.48 3.20
CA HIS A 37 12.06 -12.23 3.67
C HIS A 37 12.18 -12.15 5.20
N ARG A 38 11.28 -12.81 5.92
CA ARG A 38 11.27 -12.79 7.39
C ARG A 38 10.94 -14.16 7.98
N ILE A 39 11.55 -14.44 9.12
CA ILE A 39 11.13 -15.51 10.03
C ILE A 39 10.14 -14.90 11.03
N MET A 40 8.99 -15.53 11.20
CA MET A 40 7.95 -15.14 12.14
C MET A 40 8.24 -15.75 13.52
N PRO A 41 7.61 -15.25 14.62
CA PRO A 41 7.85 -15.77 15.96
C PRO A 41 7.53 -17.26 16.15
N ASP A 42 6.66 -17.82 15.31
CA ASP A 42 6.30 -19.25 15.27
C ASP A 42 7.27 -20.11 14.43
N GLY A 43 8.34 -19.51 13.90
CA GLY A 43 9.33 -20.18 13.04
C GLY A 43 8.94 -20.28 11.58
N SER A 44 7.73 -19.83 11.19
CA SER A 44 7.31 -19.84 9.78
C SER A 44 8.05 -18.78 8.95
N LEU A 45 8.23 -19.05 7.66
CA LEU A 45 8.80 -18.11 6.70
C LEU A 45 7.72 -17.25 6.06
N ARG A 46 8.00 -15.96 5.94
CA ARG A 46 7.09 -14.95 5.39
C ARG A 46 7.64 -14.33 4.13
N ASP A 47 6.83 -14.43 3.07
CA ASP A 47 6.95 -13.63 1.87
C ASP A 47 6.36 -12.23 2.10
N THR A 48 7.11 -11.21 1.69
CA THR A 48 6.69 -9.81 1.78
C THR A 48 6.41 -9.25 0.39
N VAL A 49 5.20 -8.75 0.19
CA VAL A 49 4.84 -8.00 -1.01
C VAL A 49 5.15 -6.53 -0.75
N VAL A 50 5.86 -5.92 -1.69
CA VAL A 50 6.27 -4.52 -1.65
C VAL A 50 5.47 -3.74 -2.68
N TYR A 51 4.94 -2.60 -2.27
CA TYR A 51 4.26 -1.63 -3.11
C TYR A 51 4.83 -0.24 -2.89
N SER A 52 4.68 0.65 -3.88
CA SER A 52 5.04 2.06 -3.73
C SER A 52 4.06 3.00 -4.41
N ILE A 53 4.06 4.25 -3.95
CA ILE A 53 3.52 5.41 -4.65
C ILE A 53 4.65 6.41 -4.80
N LEU A 54 4.95 6.81 -6.04
CA LEU A 54 5.94 7.83 -6.34
C LEU A 54 5.35 9.24 -6.16
N ASN A 55 6.22 10.23 -5.93
CA ASN A 55 5.81 11.63 -5.85
C ASN A 55 5.07 12.12 -7.11
N THR A 56 5.43 11.62 -8.30
CA THR A 56 4.79 11.92 -9.58
C THR A 56 3.39 11.31 -9.70
N GLU A 57 3.12 10.23 -8.95
CA GLU A 57 1.83 9.52 -8.94
C GLU A 57 0.88 10.08 -7.87
N TRP A 58 1.45 10.69 -6.82
CA TRP A 58 0.70 11.19 -5.68
C TRP A 58 -0.45 12.15 -6.02
N PRO A 59 -0.33 13.12 -6.96
CA PRO A 59 -1.43 14.02 -7.28
C PRO A 59 -2.71 13.27 -7.70
N ALA A 60 -2.56 12.22 -8.52
CA ALA A 60 -3.70 11.41 -8.98
C ALA A 60 -4.26 10.53 -7.86
N VAL A 61 -3.38 9.89 -7.08
CA VAL A 61 -3.79 9.08 -5.91
C VAL A 61 -4.58 9.92 -4.90
N ARG A 62 -4.07 11.11 -4.56
CA ARG A 62 -4.70 12.05 -3.64
C ARG A 62 -6.09 12.46 -4.14
N ALA A 63 -6.23 12.83 -5.41
CA ALA A 63 -7.52 13.18 -5.98
C ALA A 63 -8.54 12.04 -5.85
N GLY A 64 -8.14 10.80 -6.19
CA GLY A 64 -8.99 9.63 -6.03
C GLY A 64 -9.35 9.31 -4.58
N LEU A 65 -8.45 9.58 -3.63
CA LEU A 65 -8.74 9.45 -2.19
C LEU A 65 -9.75 10.50 -1.72
N THR A 66 -9.53 11.76 -2.06
CA THR A 66 -10.44 12.86 -1.69
C THR A 66 -11.86 12.61 -2.22
N ALA A 67 -11.99 12.15 -3.47
CA ALA A 67 -13.29 11.80 -4.04
C ALA A 67 -14.00 10.69 -3.26
N ARG A 68 -13.29 9.61 -2.91
CA ARG A 68 -13.87 8.49 -2.13
C ARG A 68 -14.29 8.90 -0.72
N LEU A 69 -13.53 9.77 -0.08
CA LEU A 69 -13.86 10.31 1.25
C LEU A 69 -15.08 11.23 1.18
N ALA A 70 -15.20 12.06 0.14
CA ALA A 70 -16.37 12.89 -0.07
C ALA A 70 -17.64 12.05 -0.24
N THR A 71 -17.59 10.97 -1.02
CA THR A 71 -18.74 10.07 -1.22
C THR A 71 -19.04 9.16 -0.03
N GLY A 72 -18.03 8.84 0.79
CA GLY A 72 -18.15 7.93 1.92
C GLY A 72 -18.58 8.60 3.23
N GLY A 73 -18.50 9.94 3.30
CA GLY A 73 -18.93 10.74 4.46
C GLY A 73 -20.45 10.92 4.55
N GLU A 74 -21.17 10.83 3.44
CA GLU A 74 -22.64 10.92 3.39
C GLU A 74 -23.37 9.60 3.73
N GLN A 75 -22.63 8.49 3.83
CA GLN A 75 -23.19 7.16 4.14
C GLN A 75 -22.89 6.70 5.58
N ARG A 76 -22.44 7.60 6.46
CA ARG A 76 -22.21 7.35 7.89
C ARG A 76 -23.05 8.25 8.78
#